data_AF-A0A0S6XHZ9-F1
#
_entry.id   AF-A0A0S6XHZ9-F1
#
_cell.length_a   1.000
_cell.length_b   1.000
_cell.length_c   1.000
_cell.angle_alpha   90.00
_cell.angle_beta   90.00
_cell.angle_gamma   90.00
#
_symmetry.space_group_name_H-M   'P 1'
#
loop_
_entity.id
_entity.type
_entity.pdbx_description
1 polymer ?
#
loop_
_entity_poly.entity_id
_entity_poly.type
_entity_poly.pdbx_seq_one_letter_code
_entity_poly.pdbx_strand_id
1 'polypeptide(L)'
;MPLYLSLIAYVTTGRARRHWIIFVTTHPDSVQGTKYHAIGSPFIGYRTEVVRYNRGGTRRRYSLHYLGQMEDIWADALESIALAIPALGVNSRPLEMVDKSGVDATAVELL
;
A
#
# COMPACT_ATOMS: atom_id res chain seq x y z
N MET A 1 16.75 -13.37 3.15
CA MET A 1 15.77 -13.82 4.16
C MET A 1 14.35 -13.45 3.69
N PRO A 2 13.31 -14.28 3.89
CA PRO A 2 11.95 -13.90 3.49
C PRO A 2 11.40 -12.77 4.37
N LEU A 3 10.69 -11.85 3.73
CA LEU A 3 9.85 -10.83 4.34
C LEU A 3 8.39 -11.17 4.07
N TYR A 4 7.53 -10.90 5.03
CA TYR A 4 6.11 -11.23 5.00
C TYR A 4 5.31 -9.96 4.82
N LEU A 5 4.45 -9.96 3.80
CA LEU A 5 3.62 -8.83 3.42
C LEU A 5 2.20 -9.07 3.90
N SER A 6 1.61 -8.07 4.54
CA SER A 6 0.21 -8.10 4.97
C SER A 6 -0.47 -6.77 4.73
N LEU A 7 -1.74 -6.81 4.34
CA LEU A 7 -2.63 -5.65 4.30
C LEU A 7 -3.23 -5.42 5.69
N ILE A 8 -3.01 -4.25 6.26
CA ILE A 8 -3.75 -3.77 7.43
C ILE A 8 -4.86 -2.86 6.92
N ALA A 9 -6.11 -3.23 7.12
CA ALA A 9 -7.27 -2.40 6.81
C ALA A 9 -7.95 -1.94 8.10
N TYR A 10 -8.00 -0.62 8.35
CA TYR A 10 -8.65 -0.11 9.55
C TYR A 10 -10.16 -0.10 9.41
N VAL A 11 -10.86 -0.50 10.47
CA VAL A 11 -12.32 -0.44 10.52
C VAL A 11 -12.73 1.02 10.61
N THR A 12 -13.40 1.51 9.56
CA THR A 12 -13.96 2.85 9.49
C THR A 12 -15.45 2.81 9.78
N THR A 13 -15.91 3.53 10.81
CA THR A 13 -17.33 3.71 11.11
C THR A 13 -17.83 5.04 10.51
N GLY A 14 -18.94 5.04 9.77
CA GLY A 14 -19.55 6.27 9.22
C GLY A 14 -18.89 6.80 7.94
N ARG A 15 -18.82 8.14 7.77
CA ARG A 15 -18.09 8.85 6.68
C ARG A 15 -16.56 8.79 6.81
N ALA A 16 -16.04 7.90 7.65
CA ALA A 16 -14.61 7.82 7.94
C ALA A 16 -13.83 7.29 6.71
N ARG A 17 -12.67 7.91 6.51
CA ARG A 17 -11.78 7.74 5.37
C ARG A 17 -11.21 6.31 5.38
N ARG A 18 -11.31 5.56 4.28
CA ARG A 18 -10.73 4.21 4.19
C ARG A 18 -9.20 4.31 4.22
N HIS A 19 -8.59 3.77 5.28
CA HIS A 19 -7.14 3.74 5.46
C HIS A 19 -6.66 2.30 5.40
N TRP A 20 -5.65 2.05 4.57
CA TRP A 20 -4.98 0.76 4.47
C TRP A 20 -3.47 0.94 4.40
N ILE A 21 -2.75 -0.08 4.83
CA ILE A 21 -1.29 -0.12 4.92
C ILE A 21 -0.81 -1.46 4.35
N ILE A 22 0.26 -1.46 3.56
CA ILE A 22 1.07 -2.66 3.36
C ILE A 22 2.10 -2.72 4.47
N PHE A 23 2.07 -3.80 5.24
CA PHE A 23 2.92 -4.02 6.39
C PHE A 23 3.90 -5.14 6.07
N VAL A 24 5.18 -4.81 6.11
CA VAL A 24 6.28 -5.72 5.79
C VAL A 24 7.01 -6.07 7.08
N THR A 25 7.18 -7.37 7.31
CA THR A 25 7.77 -7.91 8.55
C THR A 25 8.77 -9.01 8.25
N THR A 26 9.63 -9.33 9.22
CA THR A 26 10.57 -10.46 9.15
C THR A 26 9.96 -11.77 9.65
N HIS A 27 8.76 -11.75 10.21
CA HIS A 27 8.03 -12.93 10.71
C HIS A 27 6.51 -12.70 10.60
N PRO A 28 5.70 -13.70 10.20
CA PRO A 28 4.25 -13.54 9.96
C PRO A 28 3.50 -12.88 11.12
N ASP A 29 3.83 -13.29 12.35
CA ASP A 29 3.14 -12.83 13.56
C ASP A 29 3.74 -11.57 14.18
N SER A 30 4.78 -10.99 13.56
CA SER A 30 5.44 -9.82 14.13
C SER A 30 4.48 -8.64 14.27
N VAL A 31 4.60 -7.95 15.40
CA VAL A 31 3.91 -6.67 15.64
C VAL A 31 4.74 -5.47 15.21
N GLN A 32 6.03 -5.68 14.90
CA GLN A 32 6.96 -4.66 14.44
C GLN A 32 7.35 -4.91 12.98
N GLY A 33 7.45 -3.84 12.20
CA GLY A 33 7.81 -3.93 10.80
C GLY A 33 7.94 -2.55 10.16
N THR A 34 7.90 -2.54 8.84
CA THR A 34 7.85 -1.32 8.03
C THR A 34 6.44 -1.17 7.48
N LYS A 35 5.82 -0.01 7.69
CA LYS A 35 4.56 0.33 7.03
C LYS A 35 4.86 1.09 5.75
N TYR A 36 4.18 0.69 4.68
CA TYR A 36 4.03 1.43 3.44
C TYR A 36 2.58 1.91 3.43
N HIS A 37 2.40 3.19 3.74
CA HIS A 37 1.09 3.77 4.01
C HIS A 37 0.75 4.83 2.98
N ALA A 38 -0.43 4.73 2.37
CA ALA A 38 -0.99 5.81 1.56
C ALA A 38 -1.94 6.66 2.42
N ILE A 39 -1.59 7.92 2.68
CA ILE A 39 -2.45 8.87 3.40
C ILE A 39 -3.24 9.71 2.40
N GLY A 40 -4.57 9.73 2.50
CA GLY A 40 -5.38 10.69 1.74
C GLY A 40 -6.89 10.54 1.96
N SER A 41 -7.61 11.67 1.94
CA SER A 41 -9.05 11.68 1.63
C SER A 41 -9.56 13.08 1.30
N PRO A 42 -10.54 13.18 0.38
CA PRO A 42 -11.08 12.11 -0.48
C PRO A 42 -10.14 11.82 -1.64
N PHE A 43 -9.35 10.74 -1.60
CA PHE A 43 -8.34 10.41 -2.61
C PHE A 43 -7.54 11.55 -3.25
N ILE A 44 -7.33 12.61 -2.46
CA ILE A 44 -6.60 13.82 -2.81
C ILE A 44 -5.26 13.74 -2.11
N GLY A 45 -4.16 13.80 -2.86
CA GLY A 45 -2.81 13.97 -2.30
C GLY A 45 -2.28 12.74 -1.58
N TYR A 46 -2.32 11.57 -2.22
CA TYR A 46 -1.68 10.36 -1.70
C TYR A 46 -0.19 10.51 -1.65
N ARG A 47 0.38 10.82 -0.48
CA ARG A 47 1.81 10.61 -0.27
C ARG A 47 2.01 9.24 0.36
N THR A 48 2.85 8.43 -0.27
CA THR A 48 3.35 7.20 0.34
C THR A 48 4.31 7.56 1.46
N GLU A 49 4.07 7.01 2.64
CA GLU A 49 5.01 7.05 3.77
C GLU A 49 5.59 5.66 3.99
N VAL A 50 6.92 5.58 4.06
CA VAL A 50 7.66 4.38 4.44
C VAL A 50 8.34 4.64 5.77
N VAL A 51 7.85 4.00 6.84
CA VAL A 51 8.41 4.21 8.19
C VAL A 51 8.31 2.94 9.03
N ARG A 52 9.18 2.82 10.03
CA ARG A 52 9.07 1.79 11.06
C ARG A 52 7.74 1.93 11.82
N TYR A 53 7.08 0.82 12.06
CA TYR A 53 5.74 0.78 12.62
C TYR A 53 5.56 -0.38 13.59
N ASN A 54 4.92 -0.08 14.73
CA ASN A 54 4.48 -1.07 15.70
C ASN A 54 2.94 -1.09 15.75
N ARG A 55 2.34 -2.15 15.21
CA ARG A 55 0.88 -2.32 15.21
C ARG A 55 0.32 -2.67 16.59
N GLY A 56 1.14 -3.18 17.51
CA GLY A 56 0.72 -3.45 18.89
C GLY A 56 0.39 -2.18 19.69
N GLY A 57 0.90 -1.02 19.26
CA GLY A 57 0.62 0.27 19.91
C GLY A 57 -0.67 0.95 19.45
N THR A 58 -1.35 0.44 18.41
CA THR A 58 -2.57 1.09 17.90
C THR A 58 -3.82 0.64 18.66
N ARG A 59 -4.67 1.60 19.05
CA ARG A 59 -6.00 1.32 19.63
C ARG A 59 -7.10 1.19 18.57
N ARG A 60 -6.77 1.42 17.29
CA ARG A 60 -7.74 1.34 16.20
C ARG A 60 -8.03 -0.12 15.89
N ARG A 61 -9.31 -0.47 15.70
CA ARG A 61 -9.69 -1.78 15.18
C ARG A 61 -9.24 -1.91 13.72
N TYR A 62 -8.63 -3.03 13.37
CA TYR A 62 -8.18 -3.34 12.02
C TYR A 62 -8.35 -4.84 11.72
N SER A 63 -8.43 -5.18 10.44
CA SER A 63 -8.18 -6.53 9.95
C SER A 63 -6.77 -6.63 9.37
N LEU A 64 -6.18 -7.82 9.47
CA LEU A 64 -4.88 -8.16 8.91
C LEU A 64 -5.10 -9.26 7.88
N HIS A 65 -4.64 -9.04 6.65
CA HIS A 65 -4.75 -10.02 5.57
C HIS A 65 -3.36 -10.31 5.03
N TYR A 66 -2.93 -11.56 5.09
CA TYR A 66 -1.66 -11.98 4.52
C TYR A 66 -1.71 -11.92 3.00
N LEU A 67 -0.69 -11.30 2.39
CA LEU A 67 -0.60 -11.13 0.94
C LEU A 67 0.45 -12.06 0.31
N GLY A 68 1.49 -12.43 1.05
CA GLY A 68 2.55 -13.29 0.54
C GLY A 68 3.92 -12.99 1.17
N GLN A 69 4.96 -13.46 0.48
CA GLN A 69 6.36 -13.27 0.87
C GLN A 69 7.15 -12.64 -0.26
N MET A 70 8.21 -11.93 0.09
CA MET A 70 9.26 -11.50 -0.84
C MET A 70 10.62 -11.78 -0.23
N GLU A 71 11.64 -11.93 -1.05
CA GLU A 71 13.02 -11.92 -0.55
C GLU A 71 13.43 -10.52 -0.13
N ASP A 72 14.21 -10.41 0.95
CA ASP A 72 14.74 -9.14 1.49
C ASP A 72 15.56 -8.33 0.49
N ILE A 73 16.18 -8.97 -0.50
CA ILE A 73 16.87 -8.29 -1.60
C ILE A 73 15.97 -7.31 -2.37
N TRP A 74 14.64 -7.51 -2.32
CA TRP A 74 13.65 -6.64 -2.96
C TRP A 74 13.16 -5.50 -2.08
N ALA A 75 13.58 -5.43 -0.81
CA ALA A 75 13.08 -4.43 0.15
C ALA A 75 13.41 -2.99 -0.30
N ASP A 76 14.65 -2.75 -0.73
CA ASP A 76 15.11 -1.42 -1.18
C ASP A 76 14.41 -1.03 -2.49
N ALA A 77 14.21 -1.99 -3.40
CA ALA A 77 13.46 -1.77 -4.64
C ALA A 77 11.99 -1.41 -4.34
N LEU A 78 11.36 -2.10 -3.38
CA LEU A 78 9.99 -1.82 -2.95
C LEU A 78 9.89 -0.41 -2.35
N GLU A 79 10.82 -0.01 -1.48
CA GLU A 79 10.87 1.34 -0.91
C GLU A 79 11.07 2.40 -1.99
N SER A 80 12.04 2.20 -2.88
CA SER A 80 12.29 3.11 -4.00
C SER A 80 11.06 3.27 -4.89
N ILE A 81 10.41 2.17 -5.28
CA ILE A 81 9.20 2.21 -6.12
C ILE A 81 8.06 2.90 -5.38
N ALA A 82 7.84 2.56 -4.12
CA ALA A 82 6.76 3.12 -3.30
C ALA A 82 6.89 4.64 -3.13
N LEU A 83 8.13 5.14 -2.98
CA LEU A 83 8.44 6.57 -2.86
C LEU A 83 8.49 7.30 -4.21
N ALA A 84 8.75 6.58 -5.31
CA ALA A 84 8.72 7.14 -6.66
C ALA A 84 7.30 7.39 -7.19
N ILE A 85 6.28 6.76 -6.60
CA ILE A 85 4.88 7.04 -6.95
C ILE A 85 4.59 8.51 -6.60
N PRO A 86 4.37 9.38 -7.61
CA PRO A 86 4.12 10.78 -7.36
C PRO A 86 2.83 10.91 -6.57
N ALA A 87 2.79 11.88 -5.65
CA ALA A 87 1.54 12.19 -4.99
C ALA A 87 0.54 12.64 -6.06
N LEU A 88 -0.50 11.83 -6.29
CA LEU A 88 -1.57 12.22 -7.20
C LEU A 88 -2.13 13.54 -6.67
N GLY A 89 -1.87 14.61 -7.43
CA GLY A 89 -2.50 15.90 -7.22
C GLY A 89 -4.01 15.71 -7.12
N VAL A 90 -4.68 16.61 -6.42
CA VAL A 90 -6.12 16.64 -6.15
C VAL A 90 -6.93 16.08 -7.35
N ASN A 91 -7.24 14.77 -7.36
CA ASN A 91 -8.15 14.20 -8.35
C ASN A 91 -9.55 14.27 -7.74
N SER A 92 -10.38 15.16 -8.27
CA SER A 92 -11.77 15.33 -7.82
C SER A 92 -12.66 14.11 -8.13
N ARG A 93 -12.15 13.13 -8.90
CA ARG A 93 -12.85 11.89 -9.29
C ARG A 93 -11.93 10.65 -9.26
N PRO A 94 -11.55 10.18 -8.06
CA PRO A 94 -10.54 9.14 -7.88
C PRO A 94 -10.94 7.73 -8.34
N LEU A 95 -12.22 7.51 -8.65
CA LEU A 95 -12.75 6.22 -9.11
C LEU A 95 -13.21 6.24 -10.57
N GLU A 96 -13.10 7.38 -11.27
CA GLU A 96 -13.50 7.48 -12.69
C GLU A 96 -12.35 7.22 -13.68
N MET A 97 -11.17 6.85 -13.19
CA MET A 97 -10.05 6.49 -14.07
C MET A 97 -10.10 5.01 -14.50
N VAL A 98 -11.28 4.53 -14.90
CA VAL A 98 -11.43 3.36 -15.79
C VAL A 98 -12.66 3.59 -16.66
N ASP A 99 -12.55 4.44 -17.68
CA ASP A 99 -13.38 4.27 -18.87
C ASP A 99 -12.58 4.64 -20.14
N LYS A 100 -12.23 3.59 -20.88
CA LYS A 100 -12.07 3.50 -22.34
C LYS A 100 -11.38 4.67 -23.05
N SER A 101 -10.07 4.56 -23.21
CA SER A 101 -9.47 4.82 -24.54
C SER A 101 -8.42 3.75 -24.80
N GLY A 102 -8.61 3.00 -25.89
CA GLY A 102 -7.83 1.83 -26.22
C GLY A 102 -6.34 2.13 -26.38
N VAL A 103 -5.53 1.28 -25.77
CA VAL A 103 -4.21 0.94 -26.30
C VAL A 103 -4.11 -0.57 -26.28
N ASP A 104 -3.72 -1.07 -27.44
CA ASP A 104 -3.85 -2.41 -27.97
C ASP A 104 -3.19 -3.50 -27.11
N ALA A 105 -3.88 -4.63 -26.95
CA ALA A 105 -3.39 -5.82 -26.26
C ALA A 105 -2.47 -6.68 -27.14
N THR A 106 -1.62 -6.04 -27.94
CA THR A 106 -0.67 -6.68 -28.88
C THR A 106 0.60 -5.86 -28.96
N ALA A 107 1.43 -5.90 -27.90
CA ALA A 107 2.85 -5.56 -27.99
C ALA A 107 3.61 -5.92 -26.69
N VAL A 108 3.67 -7.20 -26.31
CA VAL A 108 4.86 -7.74 -25.61
C VAL A 108 5.03 -9.22 -25.98
N GLU A 109 5.34 -9.48 -27.26
CA GLU A 109 6.30 -10.52 -27.61
C GLU A 109 7.59 -9.79 -28.03
N LEU A 110 8.73 -10.37 -27.64
CA LEU A 110 10.12 -9.98 -27.97
C LEU A 110 10.73 -8.83 -27.15
N LEU A 111 11.40 -9.18 -26.05
CA LEU A 111 12.87 -9.29 -25.94
C LEU A 111 13.26 -9.89 -24.58
#